data_AF-A0A1I0TXB9-F1
#
_entry.id   AF-A0A1I0TXB9-F1
#
_cell.length_a   1.000
_cell.length_b   1.000
_cell.length_c   1.000
_cell.angle_alpha   90.00
_cell.angle_beta   90.00
_cell.angle_gamma   90.00
#
_symmetry.space_group_name_H-M   'P 1'
#
loop_
_entity.id
_entity.type
_entity.pdbx_description
1 polymer ?
#
loop_
_entity_poly.entity_id
_entity_poly.type
_entity_poly.pdbx_seq_one_letter_code
_entity_poly.pdbx_strand_id
1 'polypeptide(L)'
;MLYVAIKKTFSHFQLDVNFTIHKGVIGILGPSGCGKSLTLQSIAGLQQPDEGIIQLYDRLFFHSDKRLHVPARYRNVGYMFQHYALFPHLTVYENIAFGLKKWPRKQVQHTVMNMIENVGLKGYENHYPHQLSGGQQQRVALARTLVTKPSILLLDEPFSALDHHTKQVMEQQFFSYLQQHFSGIVLFVTHHLEEAYRLCDELILYDRGRVIQQGKKECVFHEPDNVQAAKIVGCKNIFPCTVVEKGDEVIGYVNGAQLIVPAHKKKSGATYVGIHSHHIRFVDDAICNAFPFRIIRVASHVYTYDVTIQTDHFILQASVSEEQWRHMHNKKVYLPPEHLFFLREGG
;
A
#
# COMPACT_ATOMS: atom_id res chain seq x y z
N MET A 1 -9.07 16.92 4.30
CA MET A 1 -7.67 16.81 4.75
C MET A 1 -7.64 16.05 6.07
N LEU A 2 -6.74 15.09 6.22
CA LEU A 2 -6.35 14.45 7.46
C LEU A 2 -4.89 14.81 7.72
N TYR A 3 -4.58 15.32 8.91
CA TYR A 3 -3.22 15.54 9.39
C TYR A 3 -2.95 14.63 10.59
N VAL A 4 -1.85 13.88 10.53
CA VAL A 4 -1.44 12.96 11.58
C VAL A 4 0.04 13.19 11.84
N ALA A 5 0.36 13.65 13.04
CA ALA A 5 1.73 13.77 13.53
C ALA A 5 1.73 13.24 14.96
N ILE A 6 1.99 11.95 15.16
CA ILE A 6 1.84 11.30 16.46
C ILE A 6 3.05 10.46 16.83
N LYS A 7 3.30 10.39 18.14
CA LYS A 7 4.26 9.47 18.72
C LYS A 7 3.60 8.53 19.71
N LYS A 8 4.07 7.29 19.72
CA LYS A 8 3.69 6.32 20.73
C LYS A 8 4.83 5.34 21.02
N THR A 9 5.15 5.16 22.29
CA THR A 9 6.25 4.31 22.74
C THR A 9 5.70 3.09 23.48
N PHE A 10 6.17 1.92 23.08
CA PHE A 10 6.02 0.65 23.77
C PHE A 10 7.41 0.12 24.15
N SER A 11 7.48 -0.95 24.95
CA SER A 11 8.75 -1.52 25.44
C SER A 11 9.74 -1.87 24.33
N HIS A 12 9.27 -2.36 23.18
CA HIS A 12 10.11 -2.81 22.06
C HIS A 12 9.72 -2.19 20.71
N PHE A 13 8.94 -1.12 20.72
CA PHE A 13 8.45 -0.49 19.50
C PHE A 13 8.14 0.99 19.72
N GLN A 14 8.52 1.83 18.77
CA GLN A 14 8.18 3.26 18.77
C GLN A 14 7.49 3.60 17.45
N LEU A 15 6.32 4.21 17.55
CA LEU A 15 5.65 4.88 16.45
C LEU A 15 6.04 6.36 16.48
N ASP A 16 6.52 6.88 15.36
CA ASP A 16 6.78 8.30 15.12
C ASP A 16 6.45 8.60 13.66
N VAL A 17 5.20 9.00 13.44
CA VAL A 17 4.64 9.17 12.08
C VAL A 17 4.16 10.59 11.89
N ASN A 18 4.45 11.15 10.72
CA ASN A 18 3.99 12.46 10.28
C ASN A 18 3.60 12.37 8.80
N PHE A 19 2.33 12.64 8.50
CA PHE A 19 1.81 12.68 7.14
C PHE A 19 0.53 13.52 7.05
N THR A 20 0.26 13.99 5.84
CA THR A 20 -0.97 14.72 5.50
C THR A 20 -1.63 14.07 4.29
N ILE A 21 -2.95 13.97 4.31
CA ILE A 21 -3.75 13.38 3.24
C ILE A 21 -4.90 14.31 2.89
N HIS A 22 -5.20 14.48 1.61
CA HIS A 22 -6.26 15.40 1.18
C HIS A 22 -7.58 14.72 0.87
N LYS A 23 -7.59 13.81 -0.12
CA LYS A 23 -8.76 13.10 -0.65
C LYS A 23 -8.32 11.82 -1.36
N GLY A 24 -9.27 10.95 -1.68
CA GLY A 24 -9.03 9.73 -2.46
C GLY A 24 -8.73 8.51 -1.59
N VAL A 25 -8.21 7.47 -2.23
CA VAL A 25 -7.79 6.21 -1.60
C VAL A 25 -6.28 6.22 -1.39
N ILE A 26 -5.86 6.17 -0.14
CA ILE A 26 -4.45 6.22 0.24
C ILE A 26 -4.06 4.87 0.80
N GLY A 27 -3.09 4.23 0.15
CA GLY A 27 -2.53 2.96 0.57
C GLY A 27 -1.46 3.17 1.63
N ILE A 28 -1.52 2.41 2.73
CA ILE A 28 -0.43 2.30 3.69
C ILE A 28 0.22 0.94 3.50
N LEU A 29 1.49 0.96 3.07
CA LEU A 29 2.29 -0.23 2.79
C LEU A 29 3.47 -0.32 3.77
N GLY A 30 3.86 -1.55 4.09
CA GLY A 30 5.06 -1.80 4.87
C GLY A 30 5.05 -3.19 5.50
N PRO A 31 6.16 -3.63 6.08
CA PRO A 31 6.26 -4.95 6.72
C PRO A 31 5.24 -5.14 7.85
N SER A 32 4.95 -6.40 8.19
CA SER A 32 4.15 -6.71 9.38
C SER A 32 4.79 -6.13 10.64
N GLY A 33 3.99 -5.56 11.54
CA GLY A 33 4.47 -4.95 12.78
C GLY A 33 5.08 -3.55 12.66
N CYS A 34 5.07 -2.90 11.49
CA CYS A 34 5.65 -1.55 11.34
C CYS A 34 4.75 -0.39 11.83
N GLY A 35 3.58 -0.66 12.43
CA GLY A 35 2.72 0.37 13.03
C GLY A 35 1.53 0.85 12.19
N LYS A 36 1.21 0.20 11.06
CA LYS A 36 0.07 0.56 10.18
C LYS A 36 -1.28 0.54 10.92
N SER A 37 -1.66 -0.62 11.46
CA SER A 37 -2.91 -0.80 12.21
C SER A 37 -2.96 0.06 13.47
N LEU A 38 -1.83 0.25 14.15
CA LEU A 38 -1.72 1.14 15.31
C LEU A 38 -2.03 2.60 14.95
N THR A 39 -1.57 3.05 13.78
CA THR A 39 -1.87 4.39 13.26
C THR A 39 -3.36 4.53 12.97
N LEU A 40 -3.97 3.55 12.30
CA LEU A 40 -5.41 3.52 12.04
C LEU A 40 -6.21 3.54 13.35
N GLN A 41 -5.85 2.71 14.32
CA GLN A 41 -6.49 2.67 15.65
C GLN A 41 -6.35 4.01 16.38
N SER A 42 -5.22 4.69 16.22
CA SER A 42 -4.97 6.03 16.79
C SER A 42 -5.88 7.09 16.16
N ILE A 43 -6.06 7.06 14.85
CA ILE A 43 -7.00 7.94 14.12
C ILE A 43 -8.44 7.65 14.54
N ALA A 44 -8.80 6.37 14.70
CA ALA A 44 -10.11 5.94 15.16
C ALA A 44 -10.42 6.27 16.62
N GLY A 45 -9.40 6.52 17.44
CA GLY A 45 -9.54 6.74 18.89
C GLY A 45 -9.72 5.46 19.70
N LEU A 46 -9.33 4.32 19.11
CA LEU A 46 -9.24 3.03 19.78
C LEU A 46 -7.93 2.90 20.54
N GLN A 47 -6.89 3.56 20.05
CA GLN A 47 -5.61 3.73 20.71
C GLN A 47 -5.36 5.22 20.96
N GLN A 48 -4.92 5.57 22.16
CA GLN A 48 -4.46 6.93 22.45
C GLN A 48 -2.94 7.02 22.18
N PRO A 49 -2.48 7.99 21.36
CA PRO A 49 -1.06 8.33 21.23
C PRO A 49 -0.51 8.97 22.51
N ASP A 50 0.81 9.00 22.65
CA ASP A 50 1.46 9.61 23.80
C ASP A 50 1.69 11.11 23.55
N GLU A 51 2.09 11.47 22.32
CA GLU A 51 2.35 12.86 21.91
C GLU A 51 1.79 13.16 20.51
N GLY A 52 1.61 14.44 20.21
CA GLY A 52 1.32 14.93 18.87
C GLY A 52 -0.14 15.30 18.61
N ILE A 53 -0.54 15.26 17.34
CA ILE A 53 -1.80 15.80 16.82
C ILE A 53 -2.44 14.84 15.82
N ILE A 54 -3.76 14.68 15.93
CA ILE A 54 -4.61 14.08 14.91
C ILE A 54 -5.74 15.06 14.60
N GLN A 55 -5.84 15.47 13.34
CA GLN A 55 -6.84 16.42 12.88
C GLN A 55 -7.49 15.92 11.58
N LEU A 56 -8.82 15.95 11.52
CA LEU A 56 -9.60 15.65 10.32
C LEU A 56 -10.43 16.89 9.95
N TYR A 57 -10.13 17.48 8.79
CA TYR A 57 -10.63 18.78 8.36
C TYR A 57 -10.38 19.83 9.45
N ASP A 58 -11.41 20.54 9.90
CA ASP A 58 -11.29 21.55 10.97
C ASP A 58 -11.44 20.96 12.37
N ARG A 59 -11.55 19.63 12.48
CA ARG A 59 -11.84 18.95 13.74
C ARG A 59 -10.60 18.26 14.31
N LEU A 60 -10.17 18.70 15.48
CA LEU A 60 -9.13 18.03 16.25
C LEU A 60 -9.69 16.78 16.95
N PHE A 61 -9.06 15.64 16.72
CA PHE A 61 -9.35 14.38 17.39
C PHE A 61 -8.43 14.13 18.59
N PHE A 62 -7.17 14.53 18.46
CA PHE A 62 -6.17 14.39 19.52
C PHE A 62 -5.18 15.55 19.44
N HIS A 63 -4.76 16.07 20.59
CA HIS A 63 -3.67 17.03 20.71
C HIS A 63 -3.06 16.93 22.11
N SER A 64 -1.80 16.52 22.22
CA SER A 64 -1.11 16.32 23.51
C SER A 64 -1.07 17.58 24.35
N ASP A 65 -0.61 18.71 23.79
CA ASP A 65 -0.38 19.95 24.56
C ASP A 65 -1.68 20.59 25.06
N LYS A 66 -2.76 20.43 24.29
CA LYS A 66 -4.11 20.88 24.68
C LYS A 66 -4.85 19.87 25.56
N ARG A 67 -4.21 18.74 25.90
CA ARG A 67 -4.80 17.60 26.64
C ARG A 67 -6.15 17.17 26.05
N LEU A 68 -6.26 17.23 24.73
CA LEU A 68 -7.49 16.93 24.01
C LEU A 68 -7.44 15.48 23.51
N HIS A 69 -8.44 14.70 23.89
CA HIS A 69 -8.66 13.36 23.35
C HIS A 69 -10.15 13.11 23.12
N VAL A 70 -10.56 13.08 21.85
CA VAL A 70 -11.95 12.77 21.48
C VAL A 70 -12.13 11.25 21.47
N PRO A 71 -13.07 10.67 22.25
CA PRO A 71 -13.33 9.23 22.21
C PRO A 71 -13.84 8.76 20.85
N ALA A 72 -13.52 7.50 20.48
CA ALA A 72 -13.86 6.90 19.17
C ALA A 72 -15.31 7.14 18.72
N ARG A 73 -16.28 6.91 19.62
CA ARG A 73 -17.72 7.07 19.35
C ARG A 73 -18.15 8.48 18.92
N TYR A 74 -17.31 9.49 19.13
CA TYR A 74 -17.59 10.86 18.73
C TYR A 74 -16.84 11.27 17.46
N ARG A 75 -15.89 10.47 16.92
CA ARG A 75 -15.03 10.90 15.80
C ARG A 75 -15.70 10.82 14.41
N ASN A 76 -16.84 10.15 14.27
CA ASN A 76 -17.49 9.89 12.97
C ASN A 76 -16.54 9.21 11.95
N VAL A 77 -15.80 8.21 12.43
CA VAL A 77 -14.83 7.43 11.66
C VAL A 77 -15.42 6.05 11.39
N GLY A 78 -15.37 5.61 10.14
CA GLY A 78 -15.66 4.22 9.77
C GLY A 78 -14.40 3.40 9.92
N TYR A 79 -14.41 2.35 10.75
CA TYR A 79 -13.27 1.45 10.91
C TYR A 79 -13.68 0.02 10.55
N MET A 80 -12.99 -0.57 9.58
CA MET A 80 -13.14 -1.97 9.22
C MET A 80 -11.91 -2.75 9.69
N PHE A 81 -12.12 -3.65 10.65
CA PHE A 81 -11.10 -4.51 11.22
C PHE A 81 -10.74 -5.67 10.27
N GLN A 82 -9.51 -6.17 10.40
CA GLN A 82 -9.00 -7.33 9.68
C GLN A 82 -9.90 -8.57 9.83
N HIS A 83 -10.42 -8.84 11.03
CA HIS A 83 -11.33 -9.96 11.30
C HIS A 83 -12.82 -9.61 11.17
N TYR A 84 -13.17 -8.52 10.48
CA TYR A 84 -14.51 -7.96 10.26
C TYR A 84 -15.28 -7.53 11.52
N ALA A 85 -15.00 -8.14 12.68
CA ALA A 85 -15.59 -7.88 13.98
C ALA A 85 -17.13 -7.82 13.92
N LEU A 86 -17.77 -8.71 13.16
CA LEU A 86 -19.22 -8.83 13.15
C LEU A 86 -19.71 -9.29 14.52
N PHE A 87 -20.87 -8.80 14.94
CA PHE A 87 -21.51 -9.26 16.17
C PHE A 87 -22.17 -10.62 15.88
N PRO A 88 -21.68 -11.73 16.46
CA PRO A 88 -22.10 -13.08 16.07
C PRO A 88 -23.54 -13.40 16.47
N HIS A 89 -24.06 -12.68 17.47
CA HIS A 89 -25.41 -12.81 18.01
C HIS A 89 -26.42 -11.87 17.35
N LEU A 90 -26.00 -11.07 16.37
CA LEU A 90 -26.87 -10.17 15.60
C LEU A 90 -26.99 -10.68 14.17
N THR A 91 -28.16 -10.51 13.57
CA THR A 91 -28.40 -10.76 12.14
C THR A 91 -27.64 -9.77 11.24
N VAL A 92 -27.64 -9.98 9.93
CA VAL A 92 -27.10 -9.03 8.93
C VAL A 92 -27.75 -7.65 9.10
N TYR A 93 -29.07 -7.61 9.17
CA TYR A 93 -29.81 -6.37 9.35
C TYR A 93 -29.39 -5.65 10.64
N GLU A 94 -29.30 -6.38 11.76
CA GLU A 94 -28.95 -5.80 13.06
C GLU A 94 -27.49 -5.36 13.14
N ASN A 95 -26.58 -6.10 12.50
CA ASN A 95 -25.18 -5.69 12.37
C ASN A 95 -25.07 -4.34 11.66
N ILE A 96 -25.77 -4.17 10.54
CA ILE A 96 -25.74 -2.92 9.77
C ILE A 96 -26.47 -1.81 10.55
N ALA A 97 -27.62 -2.09 11.14
CA ALA A 97 -28.40 -1.13 11.90
C ALA A 97 -27.70 -0.65 13.19
N PHE A 98 -26.68 -1.36 13.68
CA PHE A 98 -26.03 -1.09 14.97
C PHE A 98 -25.53 0.35 15.11
N GLY A 99 -24.99 0.94 14.03
CA GLY A 99 -24.49 2.32 14.00
C GLY A 99 -25.60 3.39 13.99
N LEU A 100 -26.86 3.00 13.76
CA LEU A 100 -28.00 3.90 13.55
C LEU A 100 -28.98 3.96 14.72
N LYS A 101 -28.65 3.40 15.89
CA LYS A 101 -29.58 3.26 17.03
C LYS A 101 -30.27 4.55 17.48
N LYS A 102 -29.70 5.73 17.20
CA LYS A 102 -30.28 7.04 17.55
C LYS A 102 -31.24 7.61 16.50
N TRP A 103 -31.40 6.93 15.36
CA TRP A 103 -32.24 7.41 14.26
C TRP A 103 -33.68 6.91 14.40
N PRO A 104 -34.67 7.60 13.80
CA PRO A 104 -36.05 7.13 13.73
C PRO A 104 -36.17 5.75 13.09
N ARG A 105 -36.97 4.85 13.68
CA ARG A 105 -37.09 3.44 13.25
C ARG A 105 -37.39 3.26 11.76
N LYS A 106 -38.32 4.05 11.20
CA LYS A 106 -38.65 4.01 9.77
C LYS A 106 -37.45 4.38 8.88
N GLN A 107 -36.67 5.38 9.31
CA GLN A 107 -35.47 5.81 8.59
C GLN A 107 -34.37 4.76 8.66
N VAL A 108 -34.18 4.11 9.82
CA VAL A 108 -33.25 2.99 9.98
C VAL A 108 -33.60 1.87 9.01
N GLN A 109 -34.86 1.42 9.01
CA GLN A 109 -35.30 0.34 8.13
C GLN A 109 -35.02 0.63 6.66
N HIS A 110 -35.42 1.80 6.17
CA HIS A 110 -35.16 2.19 4.78
C HIS A 110 -33.65 2.24 4.46
N THR A 111 -32.86 2.87 5.33
CA THR A 111 -31.41 3.02 5.11
C THR A 111 -30.69 1.68 5.11
N VAL A 112 -31.02 0.79 6.05
CA VAL A 112 -30.40 -0.53 6.16
C VAL A 112 -30.78 -1.42 4.97
N MET A 113 -32.05 -1.45 4.58
CA MET A 113 -32.49 -2.25 3.43
C MET A 113 -31.84 -1.79 2.13
N ASN A 114 -31.77 -0.47 1.90
CA ASN A 114 -31.05 0.07 0.73
C ASN A 114 -29.57 -0.33 0.77
N MET A 115 -28.93 -0.28 1.94
CA MET A 115 -27.53 -0.69 2.07
C MET A 115 -27.34 -2.19 1.79
N ILE A 116 -28.22 -3.06 2.30
CA ILE A 116 -28.21 -4.51 2.05
C ILE A 116 -28.33 -4.81 0.56
N GLU A 117 -29.23 -4.10 -0.14
CA GLU A 117 -29.39 -4.24 -1.59
C GLU A 117 -28.16 -3.77 -2.34
N ASN A 118 -27.59 -2.62 -1.97
CA ASN A 118 -26.38 -2.06 -2.58
C ASN A 118 -25.16 -2.99 -2.46
N VAL A 119 -25.04 -3.74 -1.36
CA VAL A 119 -23.97 -4.72 -1.19
C VAL A 119 -24.36 -6.11 -1.71
N GLY A 120 -25.48 -6.26 -2.40
CA GLY A 120 -25.91 -7.52 -3.01
C GLY A 120 -26.18 -8.64 -2.00
N LEU A 121 -26.76 -8.29 -0.85
CA LEU A 121 -27.13 -9.22 0.23
C LEU A 121 -28.66 -9.28 0.46
N LYS A 122 -29.45 -8.85 -0.53
CA LYS A 122 -30.91 -8.97 -0.50
C LYS A 122 -31.31 -10.44 -0.29
N GLY A 123 -32.19 -10.70 0.67
CA GLY A 123 -32.59 -12.04 1.09
C GLY A 123 -31.76 -12.64 2.24
N TYR A 124 -30.64 -12.01 2.63
CA TYR A 124 -29.79 -12.45 3.74
C TYR A 124 -30.02 -11.66 5.03
N GLU A 125 -31.02 -10.78 5.09
CA GLU A 125 -31.25 -9.82 6.17
C GLU A 125 -31.30 -10.48 7.56
N ASN A 126 -31.91 -11.66 7.64
CA ASN A 126 -32.13 -12.41 8.87
C ASN A 126 -31.05 -13.46 9.17
N HIS A 127 -30.02 -13.58 8.32
CA HIS A 127 -28.94 -14.53 8.56
C HIS A 127 -27.99 -13.99 9.63
N TYR A 128 -27.40 -14.88 10.42
CA TYR A 128 -26.32 -14.59 11.36
C TYR A 128 -24.95 -14.75 10.68
N PRO A 129 -23.88 -14.12 11.19
CA PRO A 129 -22.55 -14.19 10.58
C PRO A 129 -22.03 -15.60 10.30
N HIS A 130 -22.32 -16.56 11.19
CA HIS A 130 -21.89 -17.96 11.02
C HIS A 130 -22.58 -18.69 9.86
N GLN A 131 -23.66 -18.12 9.30
CA GLN A 131 -24.40 -18.65 8.16
C GLN A 131 -23.93 -18.03 6.82
N LEU A 132 -22.93 -17.15 6.86
CA LEU A 132 -22.45 -16.39 5.71
C LEU A 132 -21.06 -16.86 5.29
N SER A 133 -20.79 -16.84 3.99
CA SER A 133 -19.42 -17.00 3.47
C SER A 133 -18.51 -15.84 3.88
N GLY A 134 -17.19 -16.02 3.81
CA GLY A 134 -16.22 -14.97 4.17
C GLY A 134 -16.45 -13.66 3.40
N GLY A 135 -16.72 -13.74 2.09
CA GLY A 135 -17.06 -12.56 1.27
C GLY A 135 -18.41 -11.94 1.62
N GLN A 136 -19.40 -12.72 2.04
CA GLN A 136 -20.67 -12.16 2.53
C GLN A 136 -20.46 -11.43 3.86
N GLN A 137 -19.71 -12.02 4.81
CA GLN A 137 -19.38 -11.37 6.09
C GLN A 137 -18.64 -10.05 5.87
N GLN A 138 -17.69 -10.03 4.93
CA GLN A 138 -16.98 -8.82 4.55
C GLN A 138 -17.94 -7.71 4.07
N ARG A 139 -18.88 -8.05 3.18
CA ARG A 139 -19.90 -7.12 2.67
C ARG A 139 -20.79 -6.57 3.78
N VAL A 140 -21.15 -7.39 4.77
CA VAL A 140 -21.88 -6.94 5.97
C VAL A 140 -21.04 -5.95 6.80
N ALA A 141 -19.76 -6.25 7.01
CA ALA A 141 -18.86 -5.39 7.78
C ALA A 141 -18.66 -4.03 7.10
N LEU A 142 -18.53 -4.04 5.77
CA LEU A 142 -18.49 -2.82 4.97
C LEU A 142 -19.79 -2.03 5.08
N ALA A 143 -20.93 -2.68 4.83
CA ALA A 143 -22.25 -2.06 4.92
C ALA A 143 -22.45 -1.38 6.28
N ARG A 144 -22.13 -2.08 7.37
CA ARG A 144 -22.17 -1.54 8.75
C ARG A 144 -21.28 -0.31 8.93
N THR A 145 -20.14 -0.28 8.26
CA THR A 145 -19.19 0.84 8.36
C THR A 145 -19.71 2.06 7.58
N LEU A 146 -20.21 1.84 6.35
CA LEU A 146 -20.64 2.91 5.45
C LEU A 146 -22.02 3.49 5.77
N VAL A 147 -22.90 2.71 6.40
CA VAL A 147 -24.28 3.14 6.68
C VAL A 147 -24.35 4.40 7.55
N THR A 148 -23.33 4.62 8.38
CA THR A 148 -23.21 5.80 9.24
C THR A 148 -22.74 7.06 8.50
N LYS A 149 -22.41 6.96 7.20
CA LYS A 149 -21.83 8.03 6.38
C LYS A 149 -20.61 8.68 7.04
N PRO A 150 -19.56 7.89 7.32
CA PRO A 150 -18.39 8.39 8.04
C PRO A 150 -17.64 9.45 7.23
N SER A 151 -16.93 10.34 7.91
CA SER A 151 -16.12 11.38 7.24
C SER A 151 -14.79 10.86 6.69
N ILE A 152 -14.34 9.71 7.21
CA ILE A 152 -13.14 8.98 6.80
C ILE A 152 -13.40 7.49 6.98
N LEU A 153 -12.90 6.69 6.05
CA LEU A 153 -12.94 5.23 6.09
C LEU A 153 -11.53 4.69 6.34
N LEU A 154 -11.37 3.87 7.37
CA LEU A 154 -10.14 3.20 7.77
C LEU A 154 -10.31 1.70 7.53
N LEU A 155 -9.50 1.15 6.64
CA LEU A 155 -9.59 -0.23 6.19
C LEU A 155 -8.29 -0.97 6.54
N ASP A 156 -8.37 -1.89 7.49
CA ASP A 156 -7.22 -2.61 8.01
C ASP A 156 -7.17 -4.02 7.43
N GLU A 157 -6.44 -4.19 6.32
CA GLU A 157 -6.35 -5.44 5.54
C GLU A 157 -7.70 -6.12 5.25
N PRO A 158 -8.68 -5.38 4.69
CA PRO A 158 -10.06 -5.85 4.60
C PRO A 158 -10.25 -7.07 3.68
N PHE A 159 -9.30 -7.40 2.81
CA PHE A 159 -9.39 -8.52 1.86
C PHE A 159 -8.43 -9.68 2.18
N SER A 160 -7.75 -9.65 3.33
CA SER A 160 -6.69 -10.62 3.69
C SER A 160 -7.18 -12.06 3.83
N ALA A 161 -8.45 -12.27 4.19
CA ALA A 161 -9.01 -13.61 4.44
C ALA A 161 -9.67 -14.27 3.21
N LEU A 162 -9.57 -13.67 2.02
CA LEU A 162 -10.21 -14.15 0.80
C LEU A 162 -9.23 -14.88 -0.13
N ASP A 163 -9.73 -15.86 -0.87
CA ASP A 163 -8.98 -16.46 -1.98
C ASP A 163 -8.78 -15.44 -3.12
N HIS A 164 -7.78 -15.68 -3.98
CA HIS A 164 -7.35 -14.73 -5.01
C HIS A 164 -8.47 -14.31 -5.97
N HIS A 165 -9.28 -15.26 -6.45
CA HIS A 165 -10.34 -14.95 -7.43
C HIS A 165 -11.47 -14.15 -6.77
N THR A 166 -11.95 -14.59 -5.62
CA THR A 166 -12.98 -13.87 -4.86
C THR A 166 -12.48 -12.47 -4.46
N LYS A 167 -11.22 -12.36 -4.02
CA LYS A 167 -10.58 -11.11 -3.65
C LYS A 167 -10.62 -10.08 -4.78
N GLN A 168 -10.20 -10.43 -5.99
CA GLN A 168 -10.16 -9.48 -7.12
C GLN A 168 -11.56 -8.94 -7.49
N VAL A 169 -12.57 -9.81 -7.55
CA VAL A 169 -13.95 -9.40 -7.86
C VAL A 169 -14.47 -8.45 -6.77
N MET A 170 -14.20 -8.79 -5.50
CA MET A 170 -14.66 -7.99 -4.37
C MET A 170 -13.93 -6.65 -4.25
N GLU A 171 -12.62 -6.60 -4.50
CA GLU A 171 -11.84 -5.36 -4.60
C GLU A 171 -12.49 -4.40 -5.62
N GLN A 172 -12.74 -4.87 -6.84
CA GLN A 172 -13.31 -4.05 -7.90
C GLN A 172 -14.70 -3.51 -7.54
N GLN A 173 -15.59 -4.37 -7.04
CA GLN A 173 -16.94 -3.97 -6.62
C GLN A 173 -16.88 -2.95 -5.48
N PHE A 174 -16.02 -3.20 -4.49
CA PHE A 174 -15.84 -2.35 -3.33
C PHE A 174 -15.38 -0.94 -3.71
N PHE A 175 -14.30 -0.85 -4.48
CA PHE A 175 -13.73 0.43 -4.85
C PHE A 175 -14.59 1.17 -5.86
N SER A 176 -15.30 0.46 -6.75
CA SER A 176 -16.31 1.08 -7.62
C SER A 176 -17.45 1.71 -6.80
N TYR A 177 -17.93 1.01 -5.77
CA TYR A 177 -18.94 1.56 -4.85
C TYR A 177 -18.41 2.81 -4.12
N LEU A 178 -17.19 2.76 -3.59
CA LEU A 178 -16.58 3.90 -2.91
C LEU A 178 -16.43 5.10 -3.84
N GLN A 179 -15.97 4.90 -5.08
CA GLN A 179 -15.82 5.98 -6.06
C GLN A 179 -17.16 6.66 -6.39
N GLN A 180 -18.26 5.91 -6.42
CA GLN A 180 -19.59 6.44 -6.75
C GLN A 180 -20.31 7.07 -5.56
N HIS A 181 -20.06 6.58 -4.34
CA HIS A 181 -20.90 6.89 -3.18
C HIS A 181 -20.16 7.51 -2.00
N PHE A 182 -18.82 7.58 -2.03
CA PHE A 182 -18.01 8.08 -0.93
C PHE A 182 -17.06 9.19 -1.39
N SER A 183 -17.25 10.39 -0.83
CA SER A 183 -16.44 11.57 -1.15
C SER A 183 -15.35 11.88 -0.11
N GLY A 184 -15.22 11.05 0.93
CA GLY A 184 -14.28 11.25 2.02
C GLY A 184 -12.87 10.74 1.72
N ILE A 185 -12.05 10.65 2.77
CA ILE A 185 -10.72 10.03 2.72
C ILE A 185 -10.87 8.54 3.00
N VAL A 186 -10.18 7.69 2.22
CA VAL A 186 -10.06 6.26 2.49
C VAL A 186 -8.59 5.96 2.82
N LEU A 187 -8.32 5.48 4.02
CA LEU A 187 -7.03 4.90 4.39
C LEU A 187 -7.12 3.39 4.29
N PHE A 188 -6.27 2.82 3.45
CA PHE A 188 -6.30 1.41 3.09
C PHE A 188 -4.96 0.75 3.42
N VAL A 189 -4.95 -0.10 4.44
CA VAL A 189 -3.76 -0.88 4.82
C VAL A 189 -3.78 -2.20 4.06
N THR A 190 -2.68 -2.48 3.37
CA THR A 190 -2.41 -3.80 2.78
C THR A 190 -0.92 -4.12 2.88
N HIS A 191 -0.58 -5.39 2.73
CA HIS A 191 0.78 -5.86 2.50
C HIS A 191 0.98 -6.36 1.05
N HIS A 192 -0.04 -6.27 0.19
CA HIS A 192 0.05 -6.66 -1.21
C HIS A 192 0.28 -5.45 -2.13
N LEU A 193 1.39 -5.49 -2.87
CA LEU A 193 1.78 -4.40 -3.76
C LEU A 193 0.81 -4.19 -4.91
N GLU A 194 0.34 -5.27 -5.54
CA GLU A 194 -0.57 -5.16 -6.66
C GLU A 194 -1.92 -4.56 -6.25
N GLU A 195 -2.40 -4.90 -5.06
CA GLU A 195 -3.64 -4.36 -4.50
C GLU A 195 -3.51 -2.85 -4.27
N ALA A 196 -2.41 -2.42 -3.64
CA ALA A 196 -2.13 -1.00 -3.46
C ALA A 196 -1.99 -0.25 -4.79
N TYR A 197 -1.29 -0.83 -5.77
CA TYR A 197 -1.12 -0.21 -7.09
C TYR A 197 -2.44 -0.07 -7.86
N ARG A 198 -3.30 -1.10 -7.82
CA ARG A 198 -4.60 -1.09 -8.50
C ARG A 198 -5.58 -0.10 -7.86
N LEU A 199 -5.61 -0.02 -6.53
CA LEU A 199 -6.75 0.56 -5.81
C LEU A 199 -6.48 1.94 -5.21
N CYS A 200 -5.22 2.29 -4.98
CA CYS A 200 -4.86 3.55 -4.33
C CYS A 200 -4.51 4.64 -5.36
N ASP A 201 -4.69 5.89 -4.96
CA ASP A 201 -4.23 7.08 -5.69
C ASP A 201 -2.81 7.48 -5.23
N GLU A 202 -2.58 7.41 -3.92
CA GLU A 202 -1.32 7.72 -3.26
C GLU A 202 -0.93 6.61 -2.29
N LEU A 203 0.37 6.55 -1.95
CA LEU A 203 0.93 5.57 -1.04
C LEU A 203 1.73 6.24 0.06
N ILE A 204 1.69 5.63 1.24
CA ILE A 204 2.56 5.94 2.37
C ILE A 204 3.29 4.66 2.74
N LEU A 205 4.62 4.68 2.60
CA LEU A 205 5.48 3.57 2.97
C LEU A 205 5.90 3.72 4.44
N TYR A 206 5.71 2.64 5.19
CA TYR A 206 6.07 2.52 6.60
C TYR A 206 7.23 1.56 6.78
N ASP A 207 8.20 1.96 7.60
CA ASP A 207 9.21 1.05 8.14
C ASP A 207 9.48 1.40 9.60
N ARG A 208 9.56 0.37 10.46
CA ARG A 208 9.91 0.48 11.89
C ARG A 208 9.21 1.64 12.64
N GLY A 209 7.91 1.81 12.41
CA GLY A 209 7.12 2.84 13.09
C GLY A 209 7.25 4.25 12.52
N ARG A 210 7.91 4.42 11.38
CA ARG A 210 8.10 5.71 10.69
C ARG A 210 7.54 5.69 9.29
N VAL A 211 7.11 6.85 8.80
CA VAL A 211 6.85 7.08 7.38
C VAL A 211 8.19 7.31 6.68
N ILE A 212 8.55 6.47 5.73
CA ILE A 212 9.82 6.57 5.00
C ILE A 212 9.67 7.22 3.62
N GLN A 213 8.47 7.21 3.05
CA GLN A 213 8.13 7.84 1.78
C GLN A 213 6.61 8.01 1.68
N GLN A 214 6.17 9.12 1.09
CA GLN A 214 4.76 9.36 0.73
C GLN A 214 4.70 10.01 -0.66
N GLY A 215 3.75 9.61 -1.48
CA GLY A 215 3.49 10.29 -2.76
C GLY A 215 2.52 9.53 -3.66
N LYS A 216 2.41 9.99 -4.92
CA LYS A 216 1.66 9.29 -5.95
C LYS A 216 2.18 7.86 -6.12
N LYS A 217 1.26 6.91 -6.33
CA LYS A 217 1.64 5.48 -6.43
C LYS A 217 2.70 5.24 -7.51
N GLU A 218 2.62 5.92 -8.65
CA GLU A 218 3.56 5.74 -9.76
C GLU A 218 4.98 6.16 -9.34
N CYS A 219 5.11 7.30 -8.67
CA CYS A 219 6.40 7.79 -8.17
C CYS A 219 6.99 6.85 -7.12
N VAL A 220 6.16 6.40 -6.16
CA VAL A 220 6.61 5.53 -5.07
C VAL A 220 7.05 4.15 -5.60
N PHE A 221 6.35 3.60 -6.60
CA PHE A 221 6.69 2.31 -7.18
C PHE A 221 7.89 2.38 -8.13
N HIS A 222 7.96 3.39 -9.01
CA HIS A 222 9.00 3.44 -10.06
C HIS A 222 10.29 4.13 -9.62
N GLU A 223 10.21 5.08 -8.69
CA GLU A 223 11.36 5.87 -8.23
C GLU A 223 11.38 6.02 -6.70
N PRO A 224 11.56 4.90 -5.97
CA PRO A 224 11.62 4.92 -4.52
C PRO A 224 12.77 5.81 -4.00
N ASP A 225 12.62 6.36 -2.79
CA ASP A 225 13.56 7.36 -2.26
C ASP A 225 14.82 6.79 -1.61
N ASN A 226 14.69 5.62 -1.02
CA ASN A 226 15.75 4.95 -0.29
C ASN A 226 15.66 3.44 -0.47
N VAL A 227 16.72 2.74 -0.05
CA VAL A 227 16.83 1.27 -0.19
C VAL A 227 15.65 0.54 0.47
N GLN A 228 15.16 1.01 1.60
CA GLN A 228 14.07 0.38 2.36
C GLN A 228 12.74 0.54 1.60
N ALA A 229 12.47 1.73 1.07
CA ALA A 229 11.32 1.98 0.19
C ALA A 229 11.37 1.07 -1.04
N ALA A 230 12.53 0.98 -1.70
CA ALA A 230 12.75 0.14 -2.87
C ALA A 230 12.49 -1.34 -2.55
N LYS A 231 12.94 -1.84 -1.39
CA LYS A 231 12.67 -3.20 -0.93
C LYS A 231 11.18 -3.44 -0.66
N ILE A 232 10.49 -2.48 -0.02
CA ILE A 232 9.05 -2.60 0.25
C ILE A 232 8.27 -2.72 -1.06
N VAL A 233 8.60 -1.92 -2.08
CA VAL A 233 7.94 -2.00 -3.40
C VAL A 233 8.47 -3.14 -4.29
N GLY A 234 9.25 -4.08 -3.74
CA GLY A 234 9.66 -5.30 -4.42
C GLY A 234 10.82 -5.15 -5.40
N CYS A 235 11.61 -4.07 -5.32
CA CYS A 235 12.82 -3.93 -6.12
C CYS A 235 13.91 -4.89 -5.62
N LYS A 236 14.25 -5.88 -6.46
CA LYS A 236 15.22 -6.93 -6.13
C LYS A 236 16.66 -6.56 -6.50
N ASN A 237 16.85 -5.65 -7.46
CA ASN A 237 18.16 -5.22 -7.93
C ASN A 237 18.49 -3.85 -7.35
N ILE A 238 19.30 -3.85 -6.30
CA ILE A 238 19.77 -2.65 -5.62
C ILE A 238 21.27 -2.82 -5.39
N PHE A 239 22.07 -1.92 -5.94
CA PHE A 239 23.52 -2.01 -5.95
C PHE A 239 24.13 -0.81 -5.25
N PRO A 240 25.05 -0.99 -4.28
CA PRO A 240 25.89 0.09 -3.81
C PRO A 240 26.63 0.71 -4.99
N CYS A 241 26.68 2.04 -5.05
CA CYS A 241 27.35 2.74 -6.13
C CYS A 241 28.01 4.04 -5.65
N THR A 242 29.06 4.45 -6.36
CA THR A 242 29.57 5.82 -6.27
C THR A 242 28.94 6.64 -7.39
N VAL A 243 28.35 7.79 -7.06
CA VAL A 243 27.67 8.65 -8.03
C VAL A 243 28.62 9.76 -8.49
N VAL A 244 28.80 9.90 -9.80
CA VAL A 244 29.64 10.93 -10.43
C VAL A 244 28.85 11.65 -11.50
N GLU A 245 28.98 12.98 -11.55
CA GLU A 245 28.32 13.82 -12.55
C GLU A 245 29.27 14.09 -13.71
N LYS A 246 28.81 13.89 -14.95
CA LYS A 246 29.62 14.12 -16.15
C LYS A 246 28.75 14.75 -17.26
N GLY A 247 28.81 16.08 -17.38
CA GLY A 247 27.98 16.81 -18.33
C GLY A 247 26.50 16.71 -17.96
N ASP A 248 25.67 16.27 -18.92
CA ASP A 248 24.21 16.09 -18.74
C ASP A 248 23.83 14.68 -18.26
N GLU A 249 24.81 13.85 -17.88
CA GLU A 249 24.60 12.49 -17.39
C GLU A 249 25.09 12.33 -15.95
N VAL A 250 24.44 11.42 -15.23
CA VAL A 250 24.86 10.99 -13.90
C VAL A 250 25.22 9.52 -13.96
N ILE A 251 26.43 9.19 -13.56
CA ILE A 251 27.00 7.84 -13.68
C ILE A 251 27.06 7.21 -12.29
N GLY A 252 26.44 6.06 -12.13
CA GLY A 252 26.62 5.18 -10.97
C GLY A 252 27.72 4.16 -11.25
N TYR A 253 28.75 4.13 -10.41
CA TYR A 253 29.82 3.13 -10.47
C TYR A 253 29.52 1.96 -9.54
N VAL A 254 29.32 0.77 -10.09
CA VAL A 254 29.04 -0.47 -9.34
C VAL A 254 30.15 -1.47 -9.62
N ASN A 255 31.03 -1.73 -8.64
CA ASN A 255 32.14 -2.69 -8.78
C ASN A 255 32.95 -2.50 -10.09
N GLY A 256 33.25 -1.24 -10.43
CA GLY A 256 33.97 -0.84 -11.64
C GLY A 256 33.12 -0.71 -12.91
N ALA A 257 31.87 -1.20 -12.93
CA ALA A 257 30.94 -0.94 -14.03
C ALA A 257 30.39 0.48 -13.98
N GLN A 258 30.27 1.12 -15.14
CA GLN A 258 29.57 2.39 -15.30
C GLN A 258 28.12 2.13 -15.68
N LEU A 259 27.19 2.72 -14.92
CA LEU A 259 25.76 2.74 -15.22
C LEU A 259 25.33 4.19 -15.46
N ILE A 260 24.96 4.50 -16.69
CA ILE A 260 24.45 5.80 -17.09
C ILE A 260 23.00 5.91 -16.63
N VAL A 261 22.69 6.98 -15.89
CA VAL A 261 21.36 7.33 -15.39
C VAL A 261 21.00 8.75 -15.86
N PRO A 262 19.77 8.99 -16.34
CA PRO A 262 19.34 10.32 -16.76
C PRO A 262 19.51 11.37 -15.66
N ALA A 263 20.04 12.55 -15.98
CA ALA A 263 20.35 13.58 -14.98
C ALA A 263 19.15 14.08 -14.18
N HIS A 264 17.94 14.08 -14.75
CA HIS A 264 16.73 14.46 -14.01
C HIS A 264 16.38 13.50 -12.85
N LYS A 265 16.97 12.30 -12.82
CA LYS A 265 16.82 11.32 -11.73
C LYS A 265 17.89 11.43 -10.65
N LYS A 266 18.73 12.46 -10.72
CA LYS A 266 19.74 12.77 -9.71
C LYS A 266 19.08 12.88 -8.34
N LYS A 267 19.64 12.20 -7.35
CA LYS A 267 19.19 12.27 -5.96
C LYS A 267 20.37 12.62 -5.06
N SER A 268 20.28 13.75 -4.37
CA SER A 268 21.31 14.18 -3.41
C SER A 268 21.52 13.12 -2.32
N GLY A 269 22.78 12.81 -2.02
CA GLY A 269 23.16 11.79 -1.04
C GLY A 269 22.89 10.35 -1.48
N ALA A 270 22.68 10.09 -2.77
CA ALA A 270 22.52 8.74 -3.27
C ALA A 270 23.83 7.94 -3.18
N THR A 271 23.72 6.74 -2.65
CA THR A 271 24.82 5.77 -2.50
C THR A 271 24.48 4.41 -3.11
N TYR A 272 23.31 4.31 -3.75
CA TYR A 272 22.81 3.09 -4.38
C TYR A 272 22.13 3.42 -5.71
N VAL A 273 22.13 2.45 -6.62
CA VAL A 273 21.37 2.47 -7.87
C VAL A 273 20.48 1.23 -7.93
N GLY A 274 19.24 1.39 -8.39
CA GLY A 274 18.26 0.32 -8.49
C GLY A 274 17.62 0.22 -9.87
N ILE A 275 17.10 -0.98 -10.17
CA ILE A 275 16.28 -1.24 -11.36
C ILE A 275 15.29 -2.38 -11.08
N HIS A 276 14.04 -2.23 -11.52
CA HIS A 276 13.06 -3.31 -11.37
C HIS A 276 13.35 -4.48 -12.32
N SER A 277 13.10 -5.70 -11.83
CA SER A 277 13.35 -6.95 -12.57
C SER A 277 12.68 -7.03 -13.95
N HIS A 278 11.51 -6.40 -14.12
CA HIS A 278 10.75 -6.38 -15.37
C HIS A 278 11.23 -5.31 -16.38
N HIS A 279 12.12 -4.41 -15.99
CA HIS A 279 12.73 -3.42 -16.89
C HIS A 279 14.04 -3.89 -17.51
N ILE A 280 14.58 -5.01 -17.05
CA ILE A 280 15.82 -5.59 -17.58
C ILE A 280 15.54 -6.24 -18.93
N ARG A 281 16.37 -5.93 -19.92
CA ARG A 281 16.24 -6.41 -21.30
C ARG A 281 17.46 -7.22 -21.72
N PHE A 282 17.33 -7.94 -22.83
CA PHE A 282 18.42 -8.73 -23.42
C PHE A 282 18.57 -8.33 -24.89
N VAL A 283 19.76 -7.85 -25.26
CA VAL A 283 20.03 -7.21 -26.56
C VAL A 283 21.35 -7.71 -27.14
N ASP A 284 21.43 -7.75 -28.47
CA ASP A 284 22.65 -8.17 -29.17
C ASP A 284 23.76 -7.12 -29.00
N ASP A 285 23.40 -5.84 -29.11
CA ASP A 285 24.29 -4.73 -28.83
C ASP A 285 23.56 -3.55 -28.18
N ALA A 286 24.29 -2.77 -27.39
CA ALA A 286 23.79 -1.54 -26.79
C ALA A 286 24.93 -0.53 -26.59
N ILE A 287 24.58 0.74 -26.72
CA ILE A 287 25.53 1.85 -26.61
C ILE A 287 26.05 2.00 -25.18
N CYS A 288 25.25 1.65 -24.17
CA CYS A 288 25.60 1.74 -22.75
C CYS A 288 24.88 0.67 -21.92
N ASN A 289 25.29 0.53 -20.65
CA ASN A 289 24.63 -0.31 -19.64
C ASN A 289 24.36 -1.76 -20.07
N ALA A 290 25.20 -2.30 -20.97
CA ALA A 290 25.08 -3.67 -21.47
C ALA A 290 26.29 -4.51 -21.10
N PHE A 291 26.03 -5.68 -20.53
CA PHE A 291 27.06 -6.53 -19.95
C PHE A 291 26.92 -7.97 -20.44
N PRO A 292 28.04 -8.68 -20.71
CA PRO A 292 28.02 -10.14 -20.77
C PRO A 292 27.46 -10.72 -19.49
N PHE A 293 26.74 -11.85 -19.60
CA PHE A 293 26.16 -12.51 -18.43
C PHE A 293 26.19 -14.03 -18.56
N ARG A 294 26.10 -14.69 -17.41
CA ARG A 294 25.77 -16.12 -17.31
C ARG A 294 24.55 -16.30 -16.42
N ILE A 295 23.69 -17.26 -16.76
CA ILE A 295 22.53 -17.63 -15.94
C ILE A 295 23.03 -18.52 -14.80
N ILE A 296 22.71 -18.16 -13.56
CA ILE A 296 23.09 -18.94 -12.37
C ILE A 296 21.90 -19.68 -11.76
N ARG A 297 20.68 -19.17 -11.94
CA ARG A 297 19.46 -19.81 -11.45
C ARG A 297 18.27 -19.41 -12.32
N VAL A 298 17.35 -20.35 -12.50
CA VAL A 298 16.07 -20.15 -13.18
C VAL A 298 14.96 -20.67 -12.28
N ALA A 299 13.89 -19.89 -12.16
CA ALA A 299 12.63 -20.33 -11.59
C ALA A 299 11.53 -20.08 -12.61
N SER A 300 10.83 -21.15 -13.01
CA SER A 300 9.74 -21.07 -13.98
C SER A 300 8.42 -20.74 -13.26
N HIS A 301 7.70 -19.76 -13.79
CA HIS A 301 6.31 -19.46 -13.46
C HIS A 301 5.42 -19.82 -14.65
N VAL A 302 4.09 -19.68 -14.52
CA VAL A 302 3.13 -20.13 -15.54
C VAL A 302 3.40 -19.51 -16.93
N TYR A 303 3.79 -18.23 -16.99
CA TYR A 303 4.01 -17.49 -18.25
C TYR A 303 5.32 -16.68 -18.29
N THR A 304 6.12 -16.77 -17.23
CA THR A 304 7.35 -15.97 -17.06
C THR A 304 8.43 -16.81 -16.41
N TYR A 305 9.67 -16.36 -16.53
CA TYR A 305 10.81 -16.94 -15.83
C TYR A 305 11.45 -15.86 -14.96
N ASP A 306 11.67 -16.17 -13.69
CA ASP A 306 12.58 -15.38 -12.85
C ASP A 306 13.99 -15.95 -13.01
N VAL A 307 14.86 -15.17 -13.63
CA VAL A 307 16.24 -15.57 -13.95
C VAL A 307 17.19 -14.77 -13.08
N THR A 308 18.06 -15.47 -12.36
CA THR A 308 19.21 -14.84 -11.70
C THR A 308 20.40 -14.97 -12.62
N ILE A 309 21.05 -13.85 -12.91
CA ILE A 309 22.20 -13.78 -13.80
C ILE A 309 23.38 -13.11 -13.10
N GLN A 310 24.58 -13.50 -13.49
CA GLN A 310 25.85 -12.96 -13.02
C GLN A 310 26.55 -12.27 -14.18
N THR A 311 26.91 -11.00 -13.99
CA THR A 311 27.89 -10.27 -14.83
C THR A 311 29.26 -10.30 -14.14
N ASP A 312 30.29 -9.76 -14.78
CA ASP A 312 31.61 -9.60 -14.15
C ASP A 312 31.60 -8.64 -12.94
N HIS A 313 30.55 -7.84 -12.79
CA HIS A 313 30.47 -6.77 -11.80
C HIS A 313 29.42 -7.02 -10.72
N PHE A 314 28.29 -7.67 -11.04
CA PHE A 314 27.18 -7.84 -10.11
C PHE A 314 26.25 -9.00 -10.48
N ILE A 315 25.43 -9.42 -9.50
CA ILE A 315 24.35 -10.39 -9.68
C ILE A 315 23.02 -9.65 -9.73
N LEU A 316 22.17 -9.98 -10.69
CA LEU A 316 20.85 -9.37 -10.81
C LEU A 316 19.78 -10.42 -11.12
N GLN A 317 18.54 -10.08 -10.79
CA GLN A 317 17.33 -10.86 -11.05
C GLN A 317 16.46 -10.15 -12.08
N ALA A 318 16.20 -10.81 -13.20
CA ALA A 318 15.29 -10.35 -14.24
C ALA A 318 14.04 -11.23 -14.28
N SER A 319 12.90 -10.63 -14.60
CA SER A 319 11.65 -11.34 -14.87
C SER A 319 11.42 -11.27 -16.37
N VAL A 320 11.48 -12.41 -17.04
CA VAL A 320 11.44 -12.51 -18.51
C VAL A 320 10.20 -13.24 -18.98
N SER A 321 9.63 -12.79 -20.10
CA SER A 321 8.56 -13.52 -20.80
C SER A 321 9.12 -14.77 -21.49
N GLU A 322 8.24 -15.69 -21.90
CA GLU A 322 8.63 -16.87 -22.67
C GLU A 322 9.33 -16.51 -23.99
N GLU A 323 8.88 -15.45 -24.66
CA GLU A 323 9.51 -14.95 -25.88
C GLU A 323 10.94 -14.44 -25.62
N GLN A 324 11.13 -13.65 -24.57
CA GLN A 324 12.45 -13.16 -24.17
C GLN A 324 13.39 -14.31 -23.79
N TRP A 325 12.87 -15.29 -23.05
CA TRP A 325 13.62 -16.48 -22.65
C TRP A 325 14.19 -17.25 -23.85
N ARG A 326 13.40 -17.44 -24.91
CA ARG A 326 13.86 -18.14 -26.13
C ARG A 326 14.99 -17.40 -26.86
N HIS A 327 15.02 -16.07 -26.78
CA HIS A 327 15.93 -15.22 -27.57
C HIS A 327 17.05 -14.57 -26.75
N MET A 328 17.12 -14.78 -25.43
CA MET A 328 18.14 -14.13 -24.60
C MET A 328 19.52 -14.82 -24.66
N HIS A 329 19.58 -16.06 -25.16
CA HIS A 329 20.83 -16.79 -25.29
C HIS A 329 21.78 -16.06 -26.25
N ASN A 330 23.05 -15.95 -25.87
CA ASN A 330 24.11 -15.21 -26.60
C ASN A 330 23.94 -13.68 -26.69
N LYS A 331 23.00 -13.10 -25.94
CA LYS A 331 22.84 -11.64 -25.82
C LYS A 331 23.62 -11.06 -24.65
N LYS A 332 23.66 -9.74 -24.56
CA LYS A 332 24.06 -9.01 -23.35
C LYS A 332 22.82 -8.68 -22.51
N VAL A 333 22.98 -8.64 -21.19
CA VAL A 333 21.96 -8.03 -20.33
C VAL A 333 22.07 -6.52 -20.45
N TYR A 334 20.94 -5.85 -20.67
CA TYR A 334 20.85 -4.41 -20.80
C TYR A 334 19.98 -3.82 -19.69
N LEU A 335 20.50 -2.78 -19.05
CA LEU A 335 19.83 -1.99 -18.02
C LEU A 335 19.45 -0.61 -18.61
N PRO A 336 18.23 -0.43 -19.12
CA PRO A 336 17.85 0.81 -19.79
C PRO A 336 18.00 2.03 -18.86
N PRO A 337 18.73 3.09 -19.26
CA PRO A 337 18.94 4.29 -18.44
C PRO A 337 17.64 4.88 -17.88
N GLU A 338 16.57 4.91 -18.68
CA GLU A 338 15.27 5.47 -18.31
C GLU A 338 14.59 4.74 -17.15
N HIS A 339 15.01 3.51 -16.85
CA HIS A 339 14.46 2.68 -15.77
C HIS A 339 15.41 2.53 -14.57
N LEU A 340 16.62 3.06 -14.65
CA LEU A 340 17.51 3.18 -13.50
C LEU A 340 17.07 4.35 -12.61
N PHE A 341 17.27 4.19 -11.30
CA PHE A 341 17.01 5.25 -10.33
C PHE A 341 18.02 5.20 -9.19
N PHE A 342 18.34 6.36 -8.64
CA PHE A 342 19.24 6.50 -7.50
C PHE A 342 18.49 6.41 -6.17
N LEU A 343 19.15 5.82 -5.19
CA LEU A 343 18.62 5.56 -3.86
C LEU A 343 19.58 6.06 -2.79
N ARG A 344 19.00 6.63 -1.74
CA ARG A 344 19.72 6.92 -0.49
C ARG A 344 19.79 5.67 0.37
N GLU A 345 20.78 5.59 1.23
CA GLU A 345 20.73 4.69 2.38
C GLU A 345 19.56 5.09 3.29
N GLY A 346 18.69 4.14 3.65
CA GLY A 346 17.57 4.46 4.55
C GLY A 346 18.04 4.54 5.99
N GLY A 347 17.58 5.58 6.70
CA GLY A 347 17.94 5.86 8.09
C GLY A 347 17.04 5.23 9.15
#